data_AF-A0A7X0LC57-F1
#
_entry.id   AF-A0A7X0LC57-F1
#
_cell.length_a   1.000
_cell.length_b   1.000
_cell.length_c   1.000
_cell.angle_alpha   90.00
_cell.angle_beta   90.00
_cell.angle_gamma   90.00
#
_symmetry.space_group_name_H-M   'P 1'
#
loop_
_entity.id
_entity.type
_entity.pdbx_description
1 polymer ?
#
loop_
_entity_poly.entity_id
_entity_poly.type
_entity_poly.pdbx_seq_one_letter_code
_entity_poly.pdbx_strand_id
1 'polypeptide(L)' 'MAGWADRVDHVVDASEELDVPTVLLRPDGHVAWAGEDQPGLLHRLPRWFGAAAG' A
#
# COMPACT_ATOMS: atom_id res chain seq x y z
N MET A 1 9.79 0.71 -0.23
CA MET A 1 8.93 0.02 -1.23
C MET A 1 9.70 -0.72 -2.31
N ALA A 2 11.04 -0.70 -2.35
CA ALA A 2 11.82 -1.28 -3.46
C ALA A 2 11.48 -2.75 -3.81
N GLY A 3 11.14 -3.58 -2.83
CA GLY A 3 10.84 -5.00 -3.06
C GLY A 3 9.41 -5.34 -3.50
N TRP A 4 8.52 -4.37 -3.69
CA TRP A 4 7.19 -4.61 -4.27
C TRP A 4 6.88 -3.67 -5.44
N ALA A 5 7.85 -2.87 -5.87
CA ALA A 5 7.66 -1.92 -6.97
C ALA A 5 7.37 -2.61 -8.31
N ASP A 6 7.60 -3.92 -8.41
CA ASP A 6 7.21 -4.77 -9.53
C ASP A 6 5.69 -5.04 -9.59
N ARG A 7 4.97 -4.87 -8.48
CA ARG A 7 3.56 -5.27 -8.31
C ARG A 7 2.67 -4.20 -7.67
N VAL A 8 3.27 -3.20 -7.02
CA VAL A 8 2.59 -2.13 -6.30
C VAL A 8 3.11 -0.81 -6.84
N ASP A 9 2.23 -0.08 -7.53
CA ASP A 9 2.50 1.29 -7.93
C ASP A 9 2.33 2.24 -6.75
N HIS A 10 3.35 3.04 -6.48
CA HIS A 10 3.27 4.11 -5.48
C HIS A 10 2.84 5.41 -6.14
N VAL A 11 1.56 5.75 -5.96
CA VAL A 11 1.00 7.02 -6.41
C VAL A 11 0.90 7.95 -5.21
N VAL A 12 1.52 9.13 -5.32
CA VAL A 12 1.35 10.22 -4.35
C VAL A 12 0.38 11.20 -4.97
N ASP A 13 -0.83 11.28 -4.42
CA ASP A 13 -1.84 12.24 -4.82
C ASP A 13 -2.34 13.00 -3.58
N ALA A 14 -2.57 14.29 -3.73
CA ALA A 14 -3.12 15.14 -2.69
C ALA A 14 -4.64 15.17 -2.88
N SER A 15 -5.33 14.17 -2.35
CA SER A 15 -6.79 14.13 -2.35
C SER A 15 -7.31 14.56 -0.98
N GLU A 16 -8.10 15.64 -0.94
CA GLU A 16 -8.75 16.13 0.28
C GLU A 16 -9.88 15.21 0.78
N GLU A 17 -10.23 14.16 0.01
CA GLU A 17 -11.36 13.26 0.29
C GLU A 17 -10.98 12.01 1.10
N LEU A 18 -9.69 11.74 1.32
CA LEU A 18 -9.25 10.61 2.13
C LEU A 18 -9.02 11.04 3.58
N ASP A 19 -9.83 10.49 4.50
CA ASP A 19 -9.70 10.68 5.96
C ASP A 19 -8.38 10.10 6.54
N VAL A 20 -7.56 9.48 5.71
CA VAL A 20 -6.31 8.81 6.09
C VAL A 20 -5.17 9.20 5.14
N PRO A 21 -3.95 9.36 5.66
CA PRO A 21 -2.83 9.86 4.85
C PRO A 21 -2.24 8.81 3.90
N THR A 22 -2.52 7.51 4.06
CA THR A 22 -2.03 6.46 3.16
C THR A 22 -3.01 5.29 3.08
N VAL A 23 -3.22 4.78 1.87
CA VAL A 23 -4.02 3.58 1.60
C VAL A 23 -3.26 2.60 0.71
N LEU A 24 -3.47 1.31 0.96
CA LEU A 24 -3.01 0.21 0.11
C LEU A 24 -4.23 -0.38 -0.60
N LEU A 25 -4.29 -0.23 -1.92
CA LEU A 25 -5.38 -0.75 -2.74
C LEU A 25 -4.97 -2.06 -3.42
N ARG A 26 -5.92 -2.98 -3.52
CA ARG A 26 -5.79 -4.20 -4.31
C ARG A 26 -6.15 -3.94 -5.77
N PRO A 27 -5.71 -4.81 -6.70
CA PRO A 27 -6.07 -4.68 -8.12
C PRO A 27 -7.58 -4.75 -8.41
N ASP A 28 -8.38 -5.27 -7.47
CA ASP A 28 -9.84 -5.30 -7.54
C ASP A 28 -10.50 -4.01 -7.01
N GLY A 29 -9.72 -2.99 -6.64
CA GLY A 29 -10.19 -1.72 -6.11
C GLY A 29 -10.49 -1.72 -4.61
N HIS A 30 -10.31 -2.84 -3.90
CA HIS A 30 -10.55 -2.89 -2.46
C HIS A 30 -9.37 -2.39 -1.63
N VAL A 31 -9.66 -1.70 -0.52
CA VAL A 31 -8.67 -1.27 0.47
C VAL A 31 -8.18 -2.49 1.27
N ALA A 32 -6.88 -2.81 1.14
CA ALA A 32 -6.20 -3.82 1.95
C ALA A 32 -5.66 -3.26 3.27
N TRP A 33 -5.37 -1.96 3.33
CA TRP A 33 -4.91 -1.24 4.52
C TRP A 33 -5.09 0.28 4.36
N ALA A 34 -5.26 0.96 5.49
CA ALA A 34 -5.38 2.42 5.60
C ALA A 34 -4.71 2.86 6.91
N GLY A 35 -3.89 3.90 6.86
CA GLY A 35 -3.17 4.40 8.03
C GLY A 35 -2.07 5.39 7.69
N GLU A 36 -1.18 5.63 8.63
CA GLU A 36 -0.11 6.63 8.52
C GLU A 36 1.30 6.06 8.72
N ASP A 37 1.39 4.83 9.23
CA ASP A 37 2.65 4.25 9.64
C ASP A 37 3.20 3.25 8.61
N GLN A 38 4.45 3.48 8.20
CA GLN A 38 5.16 2.62 7.27
C GLN A 38 5.38 1.17 7.78
N PRO A 39 5.62 0.93 9.09
CA PRO A 39 5.73 -0.44 9.61
C PRO A 39 4.44 -1.26 9.43
N GLY A 40 3.28 -0.66 9.70
CA GLY A 40 1.97 -1.27 9.51
C GLY A 40 1.72 -1.62 8.04
N LEU A 41 2.07 -0.73 7.12
CA LEU A 41 2.04 -0.99 5.69
C LEU A 41 2.93 -2.19 5.31
N LEU A 42 4.19 -2.22 5.76
CA LEU A 42 5.13 -3.30 5.49
C LEU A 42 4.69 -4.65 6.06
N HIS A 43 3.95 -4.66 7.17
CA HIS A 43 3.37 -5.89 7.72
C HIS A 43 2.23 -6.44 6.86
N ARG A 44 1.47 -5.57 6.17
CA ARG A 44 0.32 -5.95 5.36
C ARG A 44 0.69 -6.33 3.91
N LEU A 45 1.75 -5.74 3.37
CA LEU A 45 2.23 -6.02 2.01
C LEU A 45 2.44 -7.53 1.74
N PRO A 46 3.15 -8.31 2.59
CA PRO A 46 3.30 -9.75 2.38
C PRO A 46 2.01 -10.56 2.35
N ARG A 47 1.00 -10.13 3.12
CA ARG A 47 -0.28 -10.84 3.21
C ARG A 47 -1.06 -10.80 1.90
N TRP A 48 -0.99 -9.68 1.18
CA TRP A 48 -1.83 -9.44 0.00
C TRP A 48 -1.04 -9.48 -1.31
N PHE A 49 0.24 -9.15 -1.27
CA PHE A 49 1.12 -9.04 -2.42
C PHE A 49 2.31 -10.00 -2.35
N GLY A 50 2.36 -10.90 -1.37
CA GLY A 50 3.43 -11.89 -1.23
C GLY A 50 4.76 -11.30 -0.78
N ALA A 51 5.79 -12.14 -0.63
CA ALA A 51 7.11 -11.69 -0.17
C ALA A 51 7.72 -10.59 -1.05
N ALA A 52 8.56 -9.75 -0.46
CA ALA A 52 9.34 -8.75 -1.19
C ALA A 52 10.27 -9.44 -2.19
N ALA A 53 10.31 -8.94 -3.42
CA ALA A 53 11.40 -9.21 -4.35
C ALA A 53 12.69 -8.54 -3.84
N GLY A 54 13.82 -9.23 -4.00
CA GLY A 54 15.15 -8.74 -3.64
C GLY A 54 15.76 -7.87 -4.73
#